data_AF-A0A378IMZ6-F1
#
_entry.id   AF-A0A378IMZ6-F1
#
_cell.length_a   1.000
_cell.length_b   1.000
_cell.length_c   1.000
_cell.angle_alpha   90.00
_cell.angle_beta   90.00
_cell.angle_gamma   90.00
#
_symmetry.space_group_name_H-M   'P 1'
#
loop_
_entity.id
_entity.type
_entity.pdbx_description
1 polymer ?
#
loop_
_entity_poly.entity_id
_entity_poly.type
_entity_poly.pdbx_seq_one_letter_code
_entity_poly.pdbx_strand_id
1 'polypeptide(L)'
;MLSLDNVRSFLNQKTDYLINWNRPGSLFFSNHRYSTREFIERGFVITCTAAGGFLAWNKSEEGGVTPFALGASLAFLLSHTVTMSPLIYKRLKAKWSCEEHIKTINSKLSDEDKDFALLVNQVIEKITTHATEKSPSAVWGKRDRLLKNLETWIDEEEHSMLNDVLKNEEIISLLDHGIFPQAEPLTIKSL
;
A
#
# COMPACT_ATOMS: atom_id res chain seq x y z
N MET A 1 -18.51 21.85 11.48
CA MET A 1 -17.16 22.11 10.93
C MET A 1 -16.39 20.79 11.02
N LEU A 2 -16.30 20.03 9.93
CA LEU A 2 -15.58 18.75 9.94
C LEU A 2 -14.08 19.05 9.97
N SER A 3 -13.39 18.61 11.03
CA SER A 3 -11.93 18.68 11.09
C SER A 3 -11.33 17.96 9.88
N LEU A 4 -10.27 18.55 9.31
CA LEU A 4 -9.49 17.97 8.21
C LEU A 4 -8.98 16.56 8.55
N ASP A 5 -8.75 16.30 9.85
CA ASP A 5 -8.34 14.99 10.36
C ASP A 5 -9.48 13.95 10.30
N ASN A 6 -10.73 14.36 10.53
CA ASN A 6 -11.90 13.47 10.42
C ASN A 6 -12.17 13.08 8.96
N VAL A 7 -12.01 14.01 8.03
CA VAL A 7 -12.15 13.71 6.59
C VAL A 7 -11.00 12.82 6.12
N ARG A 8 -9.78 13.08 6.56
CA ARG A 8 -8.60 12.23 6.26
C ARG A 8 -8.76 10.82 6.79
N SER A 9 -9.16 10.66 8.05
CA SER A 9 -9.40 9.34 8.65
C SER A 9 -10.54 8.61 7.94
N PHE A 10 -11.65 9.30 7.67
CA PHE A 10 -12.80 8.73 6.97
C PHE A 10 -12.46 8.28 5.55
N LEU A 11 -11.75 9.10 4.78
CA LEU A 11 -11.32 8.74 3.43
C LEU A 11 -10.31 7.60 3.46
N ASN A 12 -9.36 7.62 4.40
CA ASN A 12 -8.40 6.52 4.56
C ASN A 12 -9.10 5.20 4.91
N GLN A 13 -10.12 5.25 5.78
CA GLN A 13 -10.87 4.08 6.22
C GLN A 13 -11.84 3.55 5.16
N LYS A 14 -12.51 4.43 4.40
CA LYS A 14 -13.49 4.03 3.38
C LYS A 14 -12.86 3.59 2.06
N THR A 15 -11.67 4.09 1.77
CA THR A 15 -11.02 3.81 0.49
C THR A 15 -9.84 2.86 0.64
N ASP A 16 -9.40 2.53 1.86
CA ASP A 16 -8.14 1.82 2.12
C ASP A 16 -6.89 2.58 1.59
N TYR A 17 -7.06 3.84 1.15
CA TYR A 17 -5.97 4.70 0.73
C TYR A 17 -5.49 5.48 1.95
N LEU A 18 -4.29 5.21 2.45
CA LEU A 18 -3.53 6.27 3.13
C LEU A 18 -3.24 7.37 2.09
N ILE A 19 -4.14 8.34 1.98
CA ILE A 19 -3.91 9.53 1.17
C ILE A 19 -2.87 10.34 1.94
N ASN A 20 -1.63 10.34 1.45
CA ASN A 20 -0.58 11.18 2.00
C ASN A 20 -0.79 12.61 1.49
N TRP A 21 -1.69 13.35 2.16
CA TRP A 21 -2.02 14.74 1.87
C TRP A 21 -0.83 15.70 2.03
N ASN A 22 0.24 15.27 2.71
CA ASN A 22 1.47 16.07 2.83
C ASN A 22 2.37 15.98 1.59
N ARG A 23 2.09 15.06 0.67
CA ARG A 23 2.90 14.88 -0.54
C ARG A 23 2.90 16.11 -1.46
N PRO A 24 1.76 16.76 -1.77
CA PRO A 24 1.77 18.02 -2.54
C PRO A 24 2.53 19.17 -1.88
N GLY A 25 2.58 19.26 -0.54
CA GLY A 25 3.38 20.28 0.17
C GLY A 25 4.88 19.97 0.17
N SER A 26 5.25 18.70 0.37
CA SER A 26 6.65 18.23 0.27
C SER A 26 7.22 18.31 -1.18
N LEU A 27 6.32 18.45 -2.16
CA LEU A 27 6.60 18.66 -3.58
C LEU A 27 7.09 20.09 -3.90
N PHE A 28 6.98 21.03 -2.98
CA PHE A 28 7.49 22.40 -3.19
C PHE A 28 8.45 22.85 -2.09
N PHE A 29 8.37 22.29 -0.88
CA PHE A 29 9.10 22.80 0.29
C PHE A 29 9.92 21.77 1.10
N SER A 30 10.30 20.61 0.52
CA SER A 30 11.18 19.65 1.23
C SER A 30 12.67 19.82 0.91
N ASN A 31 13.51 19.65 1.94
CA ASN A 31 14.98 19.81 1.93
C ASN A 31 15.74 18.58 1.37
N HIS A 32 15.20 17.90 0.36
CA HIS A 32 15.85 16.69 -0.20
C HIS A 32 16.35 16.92 -1.62
N ARG A 33 17.58 16.44 -1.89
CA ARG A 33 18.14 16.30 -3.23
C ARG A 33 17.17 15.47 -4.07
N TYR A 34 16.45 16.12 -4.99
CA TYR A 34 15.54 15.42 -5.89
C TYR A 34 16.31 14.45 -6.76
N SER A 35 15.79 13.23 -6.92
CA SER A 35 16.31 12.37 -7.98
C SER A 35 16.01 13.01 -9.34
N THR A 36 16.84 12.72 -10.35
CA THR A 36 16.65 13.23 -11.72
C THR A 36 15.26 12.92 -12.27
N ARG A 37 14.70 11.78 -11.87
CA ARG A 37 13.35 11.36 -12.20
C ARG A 37 12.28 12.26 -11.58
N GLU A 38 12.40 12.59 -10.30
CA GLU A 38 11.47 13.50 -9.62
C GLU A 38 11.53 14.90 -10.20
N PHE A 39 12.71 15.36 -10.62
CA PHE A 39 12.88 16.65 -11.29
C PHE A 39 12.14 16.69 -12.64
N ILE A 40 12.26 15.64 -13.45
CA ILE A 40 11.55 15.52 -14.74
C ILE A 40 10.04 15.46 -14.54
N GLU A 41 9.56 14.64 -13.60
CA GLU A 41 8.12 14.52 -13.31
C GLU A 41 7.53 15.87 -12.86
N ARG A 42 8.27 16.65 -12.05
CA ARG A 42 7.88 17.99 -11.62
C ARG A 42 7.93 19.01 -12.76
N GLY A 43 9.01 19.00 -13.54
CA GLY A 43 9.17 19.88 -14.70
C GLY A 43 8.04 19.67 -15.72
N PHE A 44 7.64 18.42 -15.95
CA PHE A 44 6.51 18.08 -16.80
C PHE A 44 5.20 18.68 -16.30
N VAL A 45 4.85 18.50 -15.01
CA VAL A 45 3.61 19.05 -14.44
C VAL A 45 3.59 20.58 -14.52
N ILE A 46 4.70 21.25 -14.16
CA ILE A 46 4.81 22.71 -14.21
C ILE A 46 4.63 23.22 -15.65
N THR A 47 5.31 22.58 -16.61
CA THR A 47 5.25 22.98 -18.02
C THR A 47 3.84 22.80 -18.60
N CYS A 48 3.20 21.66 -18.32
CA CYS A 48 1.81 21.40 -18.74
C CYS A 48 0.84 22.40 -18.11
N THR A 49 1.01 22.72 -16.83
CA THR A 49 0.19 23.71 -16.12
C THR A 49 0.32 25.09 -16.75
N ALA A 50 1.55 25.55 -17.00
CA ALA A 50 1.81 26.84 -17.63
C ALA A 50 1.29 26.90 -19.08
N ALA A 51 1.50 25.84 -19.86
CA ALA A 51 1.00 25.74 -21.23
C ALA A 51 -0.54 25.72 -21.28
N GLY A 52 -1.19 24.98 -20.38
CA GLY A 52 -2.65 24.94 -20.28
C GLY A 52 -3.25 26.29 -19.92
N GLY A 53 -2.65 27.00 -18.96
CA GLY A 53 -3.05 28.37 -18.63
C GLY A 53 -2.85 29.33 -19.79
N PHE A 54 -1.69 29.28 -20.45
CA PHE A 54 -1.40 30.14 -21.60
C PHE A 54 -2.37 29.90 -22.77
N LEU A 55 -2.63 28.63 -23.12
CA LEU A 55 -3.55 28.29 -24.20
C LEU A 55 -4.99 28.71 -23.90
N ALA A 56 -5.45 28.56 -22.65
CA ALA A 56 -6.78 28.99 -22.24
C ALA A 56 -6.92 30.52 -22.23
N TRP A 57 -5.88 31.23 -21.77
CA TRP A 57 -5.83 32.69 -21.85
C TRP A 57 -5.83 33.19 -23.29
N ASN A 58 -5.00 32.62 -24.17
CA ASN A 58 -4.90 33.02 -25.57
C ASN A 58 -6.16 32.74 -26.40
N LYS A 59 -6.99 31.78 -25.96
CA LYS A 59 -8.29 31.47 -26.59
C LYS A 59 -9.46 32.26 -26.01
N SER A 60 -9.26 32.97 -24.91
CA SER A 60 -10.32 33.73 -24.25
C SER A 60 -10.48 35.10 -24.91
N GLU A 61 -11.71 35.42 -25.31
CA GLU A 61 -12.05 36.75 -25.85
C GLU A 61 -11.98 37.85 -24.77
N GLU A 62 -12.28 37.51 -23.51
CA GLU A 62 -12.26 38.42 -22.37
C GLU A 62 -10.86 38.60 -21.75
N GLY A 63 -9.93 37.69 -22.05
CA GLY A 63 -8.60 37.68 -21.44
C GLY A 63 -8.63 37.59 -19.91
N GLY A 64 -7.55 38.05 -19.26
CA GLY A 64 -7.47 38.10 -17.80
C GLY A 64 -7.07 36.80 -17.09
N VAL A 65 -7.07 36.87 -15.75
CA VAL A 65 -6.50 35.83 -14.87
C VAL A 65 -7.39 34.59 -14.76
N THR A 66 -8.70 34.75 -14.88
CA THR A 66 -9.69 33.68 -14.73
C THR A 66 -9.54 32.54 -15.77
N PRO A 67 -9.52 32.80 -17.09
CA PRO A 67 -9.33 31.75 -18.08
C PRO A 67 -7.96 31.06 -17.94
N PHE A 68 -6.91 31.82 -17.60
CA PHE A 68 -5.60 31.26 -17.29
C PHE A 68 -5.66 30.27 -16.11
N ALA A 69 -6.25 30.68 -14.99
CA ALA A 69 -6.33 29.87 -13.79
C ALA A 69 -7.11 28.56 -14.00
N LEU A 70 -8.21 28.61 -14.76
CA LEU A 70 -8.99 27.42 -15.09
C LEU A 70 -8.22 26.47 -16.02
N GLY A 71 -7.60 26.99 -17.07
CA GLY A 71 -6.77 26.19 -17.99
C GLY A 71 -5.58 25.56 -17.29
N ALA A 72 -4.90 26.32 -16.44
CA ALA A 72 -3.78 25.84 -15.63
C ALA A 72 -4.24 24.75 -14.65
N SER A 73 -5.36 24.94 -13.97
CA SER A 73 -5.89 23.95 -13.02
C SER A 73 -6.25 22.62 -13.69
N LEU A 74 -6.89 22.67 -14.87
CA LEU A 74 -7.24 21.46 -15.61
C LEU A 74 -5.98 20.73 -16.11
N ALA A 75 -5.03 21.45 -16.69
CA ALA A 75 -3.78 20.88 -17.17
C ALA A 75 -2.90 20.33 -16.03
N PHE A 76 -2.92 21.00 -14.87
CA PHE A 76 -2.32 20.48 -13.64
C PHE A 76 -2.94 19.14 -13.25
N LEU A 77 -4.27 19.05 -13.15
CA LEU A 77 -4.95 17.81 -12.75
C LEU A 77 -4.62 16.66 -13.71
N LEU A 78 -4.65 16.90 -15.03
CA LEU A 78 -4.33 15.89 -16.04
C LEU A 78 -2.88 15.42 -15.94
N SER A 79 -1.93 16.36 -15.99
CA SER A 79 -0.50 16.03 -15.93
C SER A 79 -0.11 15.37 -14.60
N HIS A 80 -0.68 15.84 -13.49
CA HIS A 80 -0.48 15.25 -12.18
C HIS A 80 -1.02 13.82 -12.12
N THR A 81 -2.22 13.58 -12.64
CA THR A 81 -2.80 12.23 -12.71
C THR A 81 -1.92 11.29 -13.51
N VAL A 82 -1.40 11.72 -14.67
CA VAL A 82 -0.46 10.93 -15.48
C VAL A 82 0.78 10.55 -14.68
N THR A 83 1.41 11.51 -13.99
CA THR A 83 2.62 11.24 -13.19
C THR A 83 2.36 10.34 -11.97
N MET A 84 1.16 10.42 -11.37
CA MET A 84 0.80 9.60 -10.21
C MET A 84 0.27 8.22 -10.60
N SER A 85 -0.21 8.03 -11.83
CA SER A 85 -0.80 6.78 -12.30
C SER A 85 0.08 5.54 -12.11
N PRO A 86 1.42 5.56 -12.32
CA PRO A 86 2.24 4.36 -12.14
C PRO A 86 2.38 3.99 -10.67
N LEU A 87 2.35 4.97 -9.76
CA LEU A 87 2.40 4.74 -8.31
C LEU A 87 1.10 4.12 -7.80
N ILE A 88 -0.03 4.57 -8.35
CA ILE A 88 -1.35 3.99 -8.08
C ILE A 88 -1.40 2.56 -8.62
N TYR A 89 -0.99 2.34 -9.87
CA TYR A 89 -0.96 1.02 -10.49
C TYR A 89 -0.08 0.04 -9.71
N LYS A 90 1.14 0.43 -9.33
CA LYS A 90 2.03 -0.41 -8.49
C LYS A 90 1.36 -0.85 -7.19
N ARG A 91 0.57 0.03 -6.56
CA ARG A 91 -0.15 -0.29 -5.32
C ARG A 91 -1.33 -1.22 -5.58
N LEU A 92 -2.13 -0.97 -6.62
CA LEU A 92 -3.24 -1.85 -7.00
C LEU A 92 -2.74 -3.25 -7.34
N LYS A 93 -1.62 -3.34 -8.07
CA LYS A 93 -0.98 -4.62 -8.36
C LYS A 93 -0.60 -5.39 -7.10
N ALA A 94 0.00 -4.71 -6.11
CA ALA A 94 0.33 -5.34 -4.82
C ALA A 94 -0.92 -5.78 -4.05
N LYS A 95 -2.01 -4.99 -4.09
CA LYS A 95 -3.28 -5.37 -3.48
C LYS A 95 -3.89 -6.61 -4.13
N TRP A 96 -3.94 -6.65 -5.46
CA TRP A 96 -4.45 -7.82 -6.19
C TRP A 96 -3.60 -9.06 -5.94
N SER A 97 -2.27 -8.91 -5.85
CA SER A 97 -1.36 -9.99 -5.46
C SER A 97 -1.71 -10.54 -4.07
N CYS A 98 -1.94 -9.68 -3.08
CA CYS A 98 -2.42 -10.09 -1.76
C CYS A 98 -3.76 -10.84 -1.83
N GLU A 99 -4.72 -10.34 -2.62
CA GLU A 99 -6.04 -10.99 -2.80
C GLU A 99 -5.91 -12.36 -3.47
N GLU A 100 -4.99 -12.51 -4.42
CA GLU A 100 -4.67 -13.79 -5.08
C GLU A 100 -4.08 -14.79 -4.07
N HIS A 101 -3.09 -14.38 -3.26
CA HIS A 101 -2.53 -15.21 -2.20
C HIS A 101 -3.61 -15.68 -1.20
N ILE A 102 -4.47 -14.77 -0.74
CA ILE A 102 -5.58 -15.11 0.17
C ILE A 102 -6.53 -16.12 -0.46
N LYS A 103 -6.86 -15.94 -1.75
CA LYS A 103 -7.72 -16.88 -2.48
C LYS A 103 -7.08 -18.26 -2.59
N THR A 104 -5.79 -18.32 -2.88
CA THR A 104 -5.05 -19.58 -2.99
C THR A 104 -5.01 -20.28 -1.63
N ILE A 105 -4.66 -19.58 -0.55
CA ILE A 105 -4.67 -20.13 0.81
C ILE A 105 -6.06 -20.67 1.17
N ASN A 106 -7.12 -19.88 0.95
CA ASN A 106 -8.49 -20.31 1.25
C ASN A 106 -8.95 -21.52 0.42
N SER A 107 -8.46 -21.65 -0.83
CA SER A 107 -8.75 -22.83 -1.64
C SER A 107 -8.10 -24.09 -1.11
N LYS A 108 -6.87 -23.99 -0.56
CA LYS A 108 -6.14 -25.09 0.06
C LYS A 108 -6.79 -25.52 1.39
N LEU A 109 -7.33 -24.56 2.13
CA LEU A 109 -8.05 -24.80 3.39
C LEU A 109 -9.44 -25.43 3.23
N SER A 110 -10.00 -25.51 2.02
CA SER A 110 -11.37 -26.04 1.82
C SER A 110 -11.52 -27.51 2.20
N ASP A 111 -10.42 -28.26 2.17
CA ASP A 111 -10.40 -29.70 2.46
C ASP A 111 -9.83 -29.98 3.87
N GLU A 112 -9.43 -28.94 4.62
CA GLU A 112 -8.76 -29.03 5.90
C GLU A 112 -9.70 -28.95 7.11
N ASP A 113 -9.16 -29.23 8.29
CA ASP A 113 -9.87 -29.06 9.56
C ASP A 113 -10.36 -27.61 9.73
N LYS A 114 -11.60 -27.46 10.19
CA LYS A 114 -12.26 -26.16 10.39
C LYS A 114 -11.50 -25.30 11.40
N ASP A 115 -10.92 -25.92 12.42
CA ASP A 115 -10.17 -25.20 13.46
C ASP A 115 -8.86 -24.64 12.91
N PHE A 116 -8.18 -25.40 12.04
CA PHE A 116 -6.98 -24.95 11.35
C PHE A 116 -7.30 -23.83 10.35
N ALA A 117 -8.38 -23.98 9.56
CA ALA A 117 -8.83 -22.95 8.63
C ALA A 117 -9.20 -21.64 9.35
N LEU A 118 -9.84 -21.71 10.51
CA LEU A 118 -10.18 -20.52 11.30
C LEU A 118 -8.90 -19.81 11.77
N LEU A 119 -7.90 -20.59 12.20
CA LEU A 119 -6.64 -20.06 12.68
C LEU A 119 -5.84 -19.36 11.58
N VAL A 120 -5.74 -19.96 10.40
CA VAL A 120 -5.09 -19.32 9.23
C VAL A 120 -5.82 -18.04 8.84
N ASN A 121 -7.15 -18.02 8.87
CA ASN A 121 -7.93 -16.80 8.62
C ASN A 121 -7.64 -15.68 9.63
N GLN A 122 -7.45 -16.01 10.92
CA GLN A 122 -7.03 -15.03 11.92
C GLN A 122 -5.64 -14.45 11.63
N VAL A 123 -4.71 -15.28 11.13
CA VAL A 123 -3.38 -14.81 10.72
C VAL A 123 -3.46 -13.92 9.49
N ILE A 124 -4.29 -14.25 8.50
CA ILE A 124 -4.58 -13.39 7.34
C ILE A 124 -5.15 -12.04 7.79
N GLU A 125 -6.08 -12.04 8.75
CA GLU A 125 -6.64 -10.81 9.32
C GLU A 125 -5.55 -9.97 10.03
N LYS A 126 -4.68 -10.60 10.81
CA LYS A 126 -3.52 -9.92 11.43
C LYS A 126 -2.58 -9.33 10.38
N ILE A 127 -2.29 -10.03 9.28
CA ILE A 127 -1.43 -9.52 8.20
C ILE A 127 -2.10 -8.33 7.48
N THR A 128 -3.38 -8.45 7.14
CA THR A 128 -4.12 -7.42 6.40
C THR A 128 -4.41 -6.17 7.24
N THR A 129 -4.44 -6.28 8.57
CA THR A 129 -4.56 -5.13 9.48
C THR A 129 -3.19 -4.54 9.86
N HIS A 130 -2.09 -5.25 9.61
CA HIS A 130 -0.74 -4.78 9.90
C HIS A 130 -0.39 -3.51 9.10
N ALA A 131 0.05 -2.45 9.79
CA ALA A 131 0.33 -1.14 9.21
C ALA A 131 1.54 -0.45 9.89
N THR A 132 2.68 -1.13 9.98
CA THR A 132 3.91 -0.58 10.60
C THR A 132 4.73 0.33 9.68
N GLU A 133 4.44 0.32 8.38
CA GLU A 133 5.26 1.03 7.38
C GLU A 133 4.85 2.50 7.15
N LYS A 134 5.86 3.35 6.89
CA LYS A 134 5.67 4.81 6.70
C LYS A 134 4.95 5.18 5.41
N SER A 135 4.87 4.27 4.42
CA SER A 135 4.23 4.54 3.14
C SER A 135 3.23 3.45 2.76
N PRO A 136 2.07 3.81 2.19
CA PRO A 136 1.05 2.81 1.86
C PRO A 136 1.48 1.80 0.80
N SER A 137 2.40 2.17 -0.11
CA SER A 137 2.95 1.19 -1.06
C SER A 137 3.89 0.19 -0.35
N ALA A 138 4.60 0.62 0.70
CA ALA A 138 5.40 -0.27 1.52
C ALA A 138 4.52 -1.18 2.40
N VAL A 139 3.41 -0.66 2.95
CA VAL A 139 2.41 -1.47 3.69
C VAL A 139 1.93 -2.63 2.82
N TRP A 140 1.44 -2.36 1.61
CA TRP A 140 0.95 -3.41 0.70
C TRP A 140 2.05 -4.37 0.24
N GLY A 141 3.26 -3.87 -0.04
CA GLY A 141 4.38 -4.75 -0.36
C GLY A 141 4.81 -5.66 0.79
N LYS A 142 4.73 -5.19 2.04
CA LYS A 142 5.01 -6.01 3.22
C LYS A 142 3.93 -7.08 3.40
N ARG A 143 2.65 -6.71 3.29
CA ARG A 143 1.53 -7.67 3.34
C ARG A 143 1.67 -8.77 2.29
N ASP A 144 2.02 -8.40 1.07
CA ASP A 144 2.26 -9.33 -0.04
C ASP A 144 3.35 -10.35 0.30
N ARG A 145 4.50 -9.89 0.80
CA ARG A 145 5.59 -10.77 1.26
C ARG A 145 5.14 -11.71 2.39
N LEU A 146 4.43 -11.20 3.40
CA LEU A 146 3.97 -12.00 4.54
C LEU A 146 2.97 -13.08 4.10
N LEU A 147 2.03 -12.73 3.21
CA LEU A 147 1.06 -13.69 2.66
C LEU A 147 1.74 -14.75 1.80
N LYS A 148 2.72 -14.37 1.00
CA LYS A 148 3.52 -15.32 0.22
C LYS A 148 4.29 -16.30 1.11
N ASN A 149 4.89 -15.81 2.21
CA ASN A 149 5.59 -16.67 3.17
C ASN A 149 4.61 -17.60 3.91
N LEU A 150 3.43 -17.11 4.28
CA LEU A 150 2.37 -17.93 4.88
C LEU A 150 1.91 -19.03 3.91
N GLU A 151 1.68 -18.69 2.64
CA GLU A 151 1.34 -19.66 1.60
C GLU A 151 2.44 -20.72 1.44
N THR A 152 3.70 -20.31 1.44
CA THR A 152 4.85 -21.23 1.34
C THR A 152 4.89 -22.19 2.52
N TRP A 153 4.66 -21.71 3.74
CA TRP A 153 4.62 -22.57 4.93
C TRP A 153 3.46 -23.55 4.92
N ILE A 154 2.30 -23.15 4.37
CA ILE A 154 1.16 -24.07 4.19
C ILE A 154 1.47 -25.18 3.18
N ASP A 155 2.29 -24.90 2.16
CA ASP A 155 2.64 -25.88 1.13
C ASP A 155 3.77 -26.83 1.54
N GLU A 156 4.73 -26.34 2.33
CA GLU A 156 5.98 -27.06 2.61
C GLU A 156 5.99 -27.79 3.96
N GLU A 157 5.19 -27.35 4.94
CA GLU A 157 5.29 -27.83 6.34
C GLU A 157 4.12 -28.72 6.77
N GLU A 158 4.36 -29.62 7.73
CA GLU A 158 3.29 -30.44 8.29
C GLU A 158 2.28 -29.59 9.09
N HIS A 159 0.98 -29.83 8.86
CA HIS A 159 -0.11 -29.04 9.45
C HIS A 159 -0.09 -29.04 11.00
N SER A 160 0.42 -30.10 11.62
CA SER A 160 0.58 -30.20 13.08
C SER A 160 1.57 -29.17 13.62
N MET A 161 2.75 -29.05 13.00
CA MET A 161 3.78 -28.09 13.39
C MET A 161 3.36 -26.66 13.07
N LEU A 162 2.72 -26.47 11.91
CA LEU A 162 2.23 -25.17 11.49
C LEU A 162 1.14 -24.63 12.43
N ASN A 163 0.23 -25.48 12.91
CA ASN A 163 -0.82 -25.09 13.86
C ASN A 163 -0.24 -24.51 15.17
N ASP A 164 0.83 -25.10 15.69
CA ASP A 164 1.50 -24.59 16.90
C ASP A 164 2.24 -23.27 16.66
N VAL A 165 2.88 -23.12 15.49
CA VAL A 165 3.57 -21.87 15.11
C VAL A 165 2.58 -20.73 14.88
N LEU A 166 1.45 -20.98 14.22
CA LEU A 166 0.47 -19.94 13.90
C LEU A 166 -0.28 -19.41 15.15
N LYS A 167 -0.29 -20.16 16.26
CA LYS A 167 -0.80 -19.70 17.57
C LYS A 167 0.10 -18.66 18.23
N ASN A 168 1.33 -18.49 17.77
CA ASN A 168 2.29 -17.57 18.35
C ASN A 168 1.82 -16.11 18.22
N GLU A 169 1.91 -15.33 19.32
CA GLU A 169 1.56 -13.91 19.33
C GLU A 169 2.46 -13.07 18.40
N GLU A 170 3.69 -13.53 18.15
CA GLU A 170 4.69 -12.85 17.30
C GLU A 170 4.70 -13.34 15.84
N ILE A 171 3.62 -13.96 15.35
CA ILE A 171 3.54 -14.57 14.01
C ILE A 171 3.96 -13.63 12.86
N ILE A 172 3.69 -12.33 12.97
CA ILE A 172 4.08 -11.34 11.96
C ILE A 172 5.61 -11.21 11.88
N SER A 173 6.30 -11.25 13.02
CA SER A 173 7.77 -11.19 13.06
C SER A 173 8.39 -12.44 12.44
N LEU A 174 7.85 -13.62 12.80
CA LEU A 174 8.30 -14.90 12.24
C LEU A 174 8.14 -14.96 10.72
N LEU A 175 6.97 -14.53 10.22
CA LEU A 175 6.71 -14.44 8.79
C LEU A 175 7.61 -13.41 8.07
N ASP A 176 7.98 -12.30 8.72
CA ASP A 176 8.86 -11.28 8.12
C ASP A 176 10.30 -11.80 7.95
N HIS A 177 10.75 -12.66 8.88
CA HIS A 177 12.03 -13.38 8.77
C HIS A 177 12.01 -14.46 7.68
N GLY A 178 10.84 -14.99 7.33
CA GLY A 178 10.67 -15.95 6.23
C GLY A 178 11.29 -17.33 6.47
N ILE A 179 11.71 -17.61 7.71
CA ILE A 179 12.28 -18.89 8.12
C ILE A 179 11.26 -19.55 9.05
N PHE A 180 10.82 -20.76 8.71
CA PHE A 180 9.96 -21.54 9.60
C PHE A 180 10.76 -21.87 10.87
N PRO A 181 10.25 -21.55 12.08
CA PRO A 181 10.97 -21.84 13.31
C PRO A 181 11.05 -23.36 13.47
N GLN A 182 12.27 -23.90 13.36
CA GLN A 182 12.49 -25.30 13.71
C GLN A 182 12.16 -25.47 15.19
N ALA A 183 11.30 -26.43 15.50
CA ALA A 183 11.00 -26.79 16.87
C ALA A 183 12.33 -27.17 17.56
N GLU A 184 12.88 -26.28 18.39
CA GLU A 184 13.83 -26.74 19.40
C GLU A 184 13.05 -27.71 20.28
N PRO A 185 13.49 -28.97 20.41
CA PRO A 185 12.85 -29.88 21.35
C PRO A 185 12.95 -29.23 22.72
N LEU A 186 11.79 -29.02 23.36
CA LEU A 186 11.66 -28.63 24.76
C LEU A 186 12.53 -29.56 25.60
N THR A 187 13.78 -29.18 25.82
CA THR A 187 14.65 -29.82 26.79
C THR A 187 14.13 -29.34 28.13
N ILE A 188 13.21 -30.12 28.69
CA ILE A 188 12.84 -30.06 30.10
C ILE A 188 14.15 -30.24 30.86
N LYS A 189 14.75 -29.12 31.31
CA LYS A 189 15.75 -29.17 32.36
C LYS A 189 15.02 -29.55 33.64
N SER A 190 14.98 -30.84 33.93
CA SER A 190 14.72 -31.32 35.28
C SER A 190 15.85 -30.82 36.18
N LEU A 191 15.51 -29.93 37.11
CA LEU A 191 16.29 -29.69 38.33
C LEU A 191 15.68 -30.52 39.45
#